data_AF-A0A2J6TV61-F1
#
_entry.id   AF-A0A2J6TV61-F1
#
_cell.length_a   1.000
_cell.length_b   1.000
_cell.length_c   1.000
_cell.angle_alpha   90.00
_cell.angle_beta   90.00
_cell.angle_gamma   90.00
#
_symmetry.space_group_name_H-M   'P 1'
#
loop_
_entity.id
_entity.type
_entity.pdbx_description
1 polymer ?
#
loop_
_entity_poly.entity_id
_entity_poly.type
_entity_poly.pdbx_seq_one_letter_code
_entity_poly.pdbx_strand_id
1 'polypeptide(L)'
;MGREVFEESGLRVSALSRLIGPGDGHAVFNSSTKKLKICKFTFEVEVESTDVVTLDLNEHQDYLWVTAEDCLNHRLERDGTVAEFKFTRPAQEATVLGGFRLRMEAKPGVDRRRGAVNGRGRGDIIYDFLQ
;
A
#
# COMPACT_ATOMS: atom_id res chain seq x y z
N MET A 1 -2.51 6.09 11.78
CA MET A 1 -1.27 5.51 11.22
C MET A 1 -0.69 4.35 12.01
N GLY A 2 0.25 4.49 12.96
CA GLY A 2 0.90 3.31 13.56
C GLY A 2 -0.05 2.33 14.26
N ARG A 3 -1.04 2.87 14.99
CA ARG A 3 -2.12 2.08 15.61
C ARG A 3 -3.05 1.44 14.56
N GLU A 4 -3.47 2.21 13.57
CA GLU A 4 -4.38 1.80 12.49
C GLU A 4 -3.79 0.65 11.66
N VAL A 5 -2.54 0.77 11.21
CA VAL A 5 -1.84 -0.32 10.50
C VAL A 5 -1.78 -1.60 11.35
N PHE A 6 -1.56 -1.47 12.67
CA PHE A 6 -1.53 -2.62 13.57
C PHE A 6 -2.92 -3.23 13.79
N GLU A 7 -3.96 -2.41 13.93
CA GLU A 7 -5.36 -2.86 14.09
C GLU A 7 -5.86 -3.58 12.82
N GLU A 8 -5.60 -3.01 11.63
CA GLU A 8 -6.12 -3.54 10.35
C GLU A 8 -5.30 -4.72 9.81
N SER A 9 -3.99 -4.79 10.09
CA SER A 9 -3.09 -5.78 9.45
C SER A 9 -2.19 -6.56 10.41
N GLY A 10 -2.19 -6.24 11.70
CA GLY A 10 -1.27 -6.81 12.69
C GLY A 10 0.18 -6.35 12.52
N LEU A 11 0.49 -5.54 11.50
CA LEU A 11 1.85 -5.09 11.23
C LEU A 11 2.28 -3.94 12.14
N ARG A 12 3.54 -4.00 12.58
CA ARG A 12 4.17 -2.93 13.36
C ARG A 12 4.97 -2.02 12.46
N VAL A 13 4.59 -0.74 12.44
CA VAL A 13 5.33 0.31 11.73
C VAL A 13 6.62 0.64 12.49
N SER A 14 7.75 0.54 11.80
CA SER A 14 9.07 0.92 12.33
C SER A 14 9.49 2.32 11.91
N ALA A 15 9.03 2.82 10.76
CA ALA A 15 9.30 4.18 10.29
C ALA A 15 8.22 4.69 9.33
N LEU A 16 8.03 6.00 9.30
CA LEU A 16 7.31 6.70 8.23
C LEU A 16 8.35 7.18 7.21
N SER A 17 8.29 6.66 5.99
CA SER A 17 9.31 6.95 4.96
C SER A 17 9.04 8.26 4.23
N ARG A 18 7.81 8.44 3.72
CA ARG A 18 7.43 9.65 2.99
C ARG A 18 5.93 9.86 2.95
N LEU A 19 5.53 11.11 2.72
CA LEU A 19 4.17 11.46 2.36
C LEU A 19 3.96 11.25 0.84
N ILE A 20 2.85 10.64 0.46
CA ILE A 20 2.46 10.33 -0.92
C ILE A 20 1.15 11.06 -1.23
N GLY A 21 1.14 11.83 -2.32
CA GLY A 21 -0.06 12.49 -2.81
C GLY A 21 0.29 13.63 -3.78
N PRO A 22 -0.71 14.22 -4.45
CA PRO A 22 -0.51 15.40 -5.28
C PRO A 22 -0.14 16.62 -4.43
N GLY A 23 0.60 17.57 -4.99
CA GLY A 23 0.91 18.85 -4.36
C GLY A 23 1.68 18.72 -3.05
N ASP A 24 1.09 19.21 -1.96
CA ASP A 24 1.60 19.16 -0.58
C ASP A 24 1.35 17.81 0.12
N GLY A 25 0.98 16.77 -0.65
CA GLY A 25 0.97 15.38 -0.21
C GLY A 25 -0.32 14.94 0.48
N HIS A 26 -1.42 15.67 0.31
CA HIS A 26 -2.72 15.28 0.84
C HIS A 26 -3.84 15.35 -0.22
N ALA A 27 -4.90 14.57 -0.01
CA ALA A 27 -6.08 14.55 -0.85
C ALA A 27 -7.29 15.06 -0.07
N VAL A 28 -7.98 16.05 -0.60
CA VAL A 28 -9.21 16.59 0.01
C VAL A 28 -10.42 16.11 -0.78
N PHE A 29 -11.39 15.51 -0.10
CA PHE A 29 -12.64 15.10 -0.71
C PHE A 29 -13.84 15.44 0.17
N ASN A 30 -14.97 15.72 -0.47
CA ASN A 30 -16.23 15.95 0.22
C ASN A 30 -16.98 14.63 0.33
N SER A 31 -17.29 14.21 1.55
CA SER A 31 -18.25 13.15 1.79
C SER A 31 -19.66 13.74 1.66
N SER A 32 -20.34 13.44 0.56
CA SER A 32 -21.73 13.85 0.34
C SER A 32 -22.66 13.26 1.40
N THR A 33 -22.44 12.00 1.79
CA THR A 33 -23.23 11.29 2.80
C THR A 33 -23.13 11.89 4.19
N LYS A 34 -21.93 12.32 4.60
CA LYS A 34 -21.70 12.88 5.94
C LYS A 34 -21.69 14.41 5.98
N LYS A 35 -21.79 15.08 4.81
CA LYS A 35 -21.57 16.54 4.64
C LYS A 35 -20.25 17.01 5.27
N LEU A 36 -19.22 16.18 5.19
CA LEU A 36 -17.90 16.45 5.76
C LEU A 36 -16.88 16.71 4.65
N LYS A 37 -15.97 17.64 4.90
CA LYS A 37 -14.75 17.81 4.12
C LYS A 37 -13.66 16.99 4.79
N ILE A 38 -13.16 15.97 4.09
CA ILE A 38 -12.16 15.04 4.60
C ILE A 38 -10.83 15.38 3.96
N CYS A 39 -9.79 15.50 4.78
CA CYS A 39 -8.41 15.63 4.36
C CYS A 39 -7.69 14.30 4.66
N LYS A 40 -7.23 13.62 3.61
CA LYS A 40 -6.52 12.33 3.70
C LYS A 40 -5.06 12.52 3.40
N PHE A 41 -4.21 12.02 4.30
CA PHE A 41 -2.78 11.91 4.11
C PHE A 41 -2.44 10.45 3.85
N THR A 42 -1.57 10.17 2.88
CA THR A 42 -1.11 8.81 2.59
C THR A 42 0.39 8.75 2.81
N PHE A 43 0.88 7.73 3.51
CA PHE A 43 2.29 7.59 3.83
C PHE A 43 2.84 6.26 3.31
N GLU A 44 4.06 6.27 2.82
CA GLU A 44 4.88 5.05 2.73
C GLU A 44 5.41 4.75 4.14
N VAL A 45 5.29 3.50 4.57
CA VAL A 45 5.78 3.05 5.88
C VAL A 45 6.73 1.87 5.73
N GLU A 46 7.65 1.76 6.67
CA GLU A 46 8.44 0.54 6.88
C GLU A 46 7.82 -0.23 8.04
N VAL A 47 7.78 -1.55 7.91
CA VAL A 47 7.26 -2.45 8.94
C VAL A 47 8.38 -3.33 9.47
N GLU A 48 8.23 -3.83 10.70
CA GLU A 48 9.23 -4.69 11.34
C GLU A 48 9.39 -6.03 10.62
N SER A 49 8.27 -6.64 10.19
CA SER A 49 8.22 -7.88 9.42
C SER A 49 6.98 -7.88 8.50
N THR A 50 7.04 -8.69 7.45
CA THR A 50 5.94 -8.94 6.50
C THR A 50 5.50 -10.40 6.51
N ASP A 51 6.01 -11.21 7.44
CA ASP A 51 5.84 -12.66 7.44
C ASP A 51 4.43 -13.08 7.88
N VAL A 52 3.79 -12.27 8.73
CA VAL A 52 2.46 -12.54 9.27
C VAL A 52 1.61 -11.28 9.13
N VAL A 53 0.49 -11.41 8.42
CA VAL A 53 -0.58 -10.41 8.37
C VAL A 53 -1.77 -10.99 9.12
N THR A 54 -2.37 -10.19 10.01
CA THR A 54 -3.57 -10.57 10.78
C THR A 54 -4.60 -9.47 10.60
N LEU A 55 -5.62 -9.75 9.79
CA LEU A 55 -6.65 -8.77 9.46
C LEU A 55 -7.74 -8.73 10.53
N ASP A 56 -8.28 -7.55 10.84
CA ASP A 56 -9.47 -7.43 11.71
C ASP A 56 -10.66 -8.10 11.03
N LEU A 57 -11.33 -9.03 11.74
CA LEU A 57 -12.49 -9.77 11.23
C LEU A 57 -13.67 -8.88 10.83
N ASN A 58 -13.74 -7.65 11.32
CA ASN A 58 -14.78 -6.68 10.97
C ASN A 58 -14.42 -5.85 9.73
N GLU A 59 -13.22 -6.04 9.20
CA GLU A 59 -12.71 -5.37 8.01
C GLU A 59 -12.43 -6.37 6.88
N HIS A 60 -11.83 -5.90 5.80
CA HIS A 60 -11.54 -6.72 4.62
C HIS A 60 -10.59 -7.87 4.97
N GLN A 61 -10.82 -9.03 4.34
CA GLN A 61 -10.08 -10.26 4.62
C GLN A 61 -9.11 -10.66 3.48
N ASP A 62 -9.15 -9.93 2.36
CA ASP A 62 -8.34 -10.23 1.17
C ASP A 62 -7.24 -9.18 1.00
N TYR A 63 -6.00 -9.62 0.99
CA TYR A 63 -4.84 -8.74 0.81
C TYR A 63 -3.84 -9.33 -0.17
N LEU A 64 -3.10 -8.46 -0.85
CA LEU A 64 -2.00 -8.83 -1.73
C LEU A 64 -0.75 -8.01 -1.41
N TRP A 65 0.40 -8.68 -1.48
CA TRP A 65 1.69 -8.02 -1.60
C TRP A 65 2.01 -7.88 -3.08
N VAL A 66 2.07 -6.62 -3.55
CA VAL A 66 2.19 -6.30 -4.97
C VAL A 66 3.44 -5.49 -5.25
N THR A 67 3.99 -5.65 -6.45
CA THR A 67 5.03 -4.78 -6.99
C THR A 67 4.42 -3.68 -7.86
N ALA A 68 5.23 -2.70 -8.27
CA ALA A 68 4.80 -1.66 -9.20
C ALA A 68 4.28 -2.25 -10.53
N GLU A 69 4.91 -3.33 -11.02
CA GLU A 69 4.51 -4.01 -12.25
C GLU A 69 3.17 -4.72 -12.09
N ASP A 70 2.94 -5.39 -10.96
CA ASP A 70 1.65 -6.02 -10.67
C ASP A 70 0.53 -4.96 -10.65
N CYS A 71 0.79 -3.80 -10.04
CA CYS A 71 -0.14 -2.67 -10.01
C CYS A 71 -0.40 -2.05 -11.39
N LEU A 72 0.58 -2.05 -12.30
CA LEU A 72 0.39 -1.54 -13.66
C LEU A 72 -0.42 -2.52 -14.52
N ASN A 73 -0.20 -3.82 -14.32
CA ASN A 73 -0.85 -4.88 -15.09
C ASN A 73 -2.18 -5.35 -14.48
N HIS A 74 -2.53 -4.85 -13.29
CA HIS A 74 -3.75 -5.24 -12.55
C HIS A 74 -3.80 -6.75 -12.28
N ARG A 75 -2.60 -7.35 -12.15
CA ARG A 75 -2.41 -8.80 -12.09
C ARG A 75 -1.14 -9.14 -11.33
N LEU A 76 -1.25 -10.05 -10.39
CA LEU A 76 -0.16 -10.68 -9.66
C LEU A 76 0.00 -12.12 -10.15
N GLU A 77 1.23 -12.53 -10.44
CA GLU A 77 1.56 -13.93 -10.71
C GLU A 77 2.72 -14.39 -9.81
N ARG A 78 2.47 -15.38 -8.95
CA ARG A 78 3.47 -15.92 -8.03
C ARG A 78 3.25 -17.40 -7.78
N ASP A 79 4.30 -18.20 -7.89
CA ASP A 79 4.29 -19.65 -7.66
C ASP A 79 3.17 -20.38 -8.44
N GLY A 80 2.91 -19.96 -9.69
CA GLY A 80 1.86 -20.51 -10.54
C GLY A 80 0.43 -20.07 -10.19
N THR A 81 0.26 -19.24 -9.15
CA THR A 81 -1.01 -18.62 -8.78
C THR A 81 -1.13 -17.27 -9.48
N VAL A 82 -2.26 -17.06 -10.17
CA VAL A 82 -2.59 -15.79 -10.82
C VAL A 82 -3.77 -15.15 -10.09
N ALA A 83 -3.60 -13.90 -9.68
CA ALA A 83 -4.65 -13.07 -9.09
C ALA A 83 -4.81 -11.78 -9.90
N GLU A 84 -6.01 -11.54 -10.43
CA GLU A 84 -6.37 -10.25 -11.05
C GLU A 84 -7.06 -9.37 -10.02
N PHE A 85 -6.78 -8.06 -10.05
CA PHE A 85 -7.34 -7.12 -9.08
C PHE A 85 -7.65 -5.77 -9.72
N LYS A 86 -8.52 -4.99 -9.09
CA LYS A 86 -8.88 -3.65 -9.54
C LYS A 86 -8.77 -2.68 -8.39
N PHE A 87 -8.29 -1.48 -8.68
CA PHE A 87 -8.36 -0.38 -7.74
C PHE A 87 -9.80 0.11 -7.63
N THR A 88 -10.27 0.33 -6.40
CA THR A 88 -11.61 0.85 -6.12
C THR A 88 -11.85 2.20 -6.80
N ARG A 89 -10.80 3.04 -6.86
CA ARG A 89 -10.86 4.38 -7.45
C ARG A 89 -9.56 4.71 -8.20
N PRO A 90 -9.63 5.45 -9.32
CA PRO A 90 -8.44 5.91 -10.05
C PRO A 90 -7.46 6.74 -9.19
N ALA A 91 -7.98 7.50 -8.22
CA ALA A 91 -7.15 8.28 -7.30
C ALA A 91 -6.32 7.39 -6.35
N GLN A 92 -6.84 6.23 -5.97
CA GLN A 92 -6.10 5.26 -5.14
C GLN A 92 -4.98 4.62 -5.95
N GLU A 93 -5.27 4.20 -7.19
CA GLU A 93 -4.27 3.70 -8.13
C GLU A 93 -3.13 4.70 -8.35
N ALA A 94 -3.47 5.95 -8.67
CA ALA A 94 -2.49 7.01 -8.86
C ALA A 94 -1.63 7.25 -7.61
N THR A 95 -2.21 7.09 -6.41
CA THR A 95 -1.47 7.22 -5.15
C THR A 95 -0.47 6.08 -4.98
N VAL A 96 -0.89 4.82 -5.19
CA VAL A 96 -0.01 3.65 -5.07
C VAL A 96 1.13 3.69 -6.09
N LEU A 97 0.82 3.94 -7.36
CA LEU A 97 1.81 4.07 -8.42
C LEU A 97 2.75 5.27 -8.17
N GLY A 98 2.22 6.38 -7.64
CA GLY A 98 3.01 7.53 -7.21
C GLY A 98 4.01 7.18 -6.10
N GLY A 99 3.61 6.34 -5.15
CA GLY A 99 4.50 5.80 -4.10
C GLY A 99 5.68 5.04 -4.69
N PHE A 100 5.42 4.10 -5.62
CA PHE A 100 6.47 3.36 -6.31
C PHE A 100 7.40 4.26 -7.12
N ARG A 101 6.87 5.25 -7.85
CA ARG A 101 7.67 6.20 -8.61
C ARG A 101 8.62 6.99 -7.70
N LEU A 102 8.11 7.56 -6.61
CA LEU A 102 8.93 8.29 -5.63
C LEU A 102 10.00 7.39 -5.02
N ARG A 103 9.68 6.11 -4.76
CA ARG A 103 10.65 5.12 -4.27
C ARG A 103 11.80 4.91 -5.26
N MET A 104 11.49 4.80 -6.56
CA MET A 104 12.50 4.66 -7.61
C MET A 104 13.39 5.90 -7.74
N GLU A 105 12.80 7.09 -7.72
CA GLU A 105 13.53 8.36 -7.79
C GLU A 105 14.50 8.55 -6.60
N ALA A 106 14.11 8.08 -5.41
CA ALA A 106 14.95 8.17 -4.21
C ALA A 106 16.11 7.16 -4.16
N LYS A 107 16.15 6.16 -5.05
CA LYS A 107 17.19 5.11 -5.06
C LYS A 107 17.61 4.73 -6.49
N PRO A 108 18.52 5.48 -7.12
CA PRO A 108 19.13 5.01 -8.37
C PRO A 108 20.05 3.81 -8.05
N GLY A 109 19.59 2.57 -8.31
CA GLY A 109 20.47 1.38 -8.38
C GLY A 109 20.13 0.13 -7.55
N VAL A 110 18.96 0.02 -6.90
CA VAL A 110 18.57 -1.22 -6.19
C VAL A 110 17.87 -2.21 -7.14
N ASP A 111 18.36 -3.46 -7.16
CA ASP A 111 17.94 -4.58 -8.00
C ASP A 111 16.44 -4.90 -7.87
N ARG A 112 15.80 -5.14 -9.02
CA ARG A 112 14.35 -5.11 -9.27
C ARG A 112 13.66 -6.48 -9.16
N ARG A 113 14.34 -7.51 -8.65
CA ARG A 113 13.92 -8.92 -8.82
C ARG A 113 13.82 -9.76 -7.56
N ARG A 114 13.74 -9.15 -6.36
CA ARG A 114 13.49 -9.91 -5.13
C ARG A 114 12.39 -9.26 -4.31
N GLY A 115 11.18 -9.80 -4.44
CA GLY A 115 10.22 -9.78 -3.34
C GLY A 115 10.89 -10.36 -2.10
N ALA A 116 10.64 -9.73 -0.95
CA ALA A 116 11.33 -10.00 0.30
C ALA A 116 11.37 -11.50 0.65
N VAL A 117 12.59 -12.03 0.81
CA VAL A 117 12.84 -13.30 1.51
C VAL A 117 13.69 -12.97 2.73
N ASN A 118 13.04 -13.05 3.90
CA ASN A 118 13.54 -13.13 5.27
C ASN A 118 14.08 -11.88 6.00
N GLY A 119 13.44 -11.60 7.15
CA GLY A 119 14.07 -11.11 8.39
C GLY A 119 13.88 -9.64 8.75
N ARG A 120 13.60 -8.79 7.74
CA ARG A 120 13.14 -7.40 7.85
C ARG A 120 12.62 -7.02 6.47
N GLY A 121 11.36 -7.35 6.20
CA GLY A 121 10.74 -7.10 4.91
C GLY A 121 10.28 -5.66 4.78
N ARG A 122 10.86 -4.89 3.85
CA ARG A 122 10.12 -3.75 3.28
C ARG A 122 9.11 -4.33 2.31
N GLY A 123 7.94 -4.70 2.81
CA GLY A 123 6.86 -5.22 1.97
C GLY A 123 6.44 -4.17 0.97
N ASP A 124 6.28 -4.55 -0.29
CA ASP A 124 6.14 -3.63 -1.43
C ASP A 124 4.77 -2.91 -1.50
N ILE A 125 4.08 -2.75 -0.36
CA ILE A 125 2.73 -2.21 -0.11
C ILE A 125 1.70 -3.35 0.00
N ILE A 126 1.00 -3.40 1.13
CA ILE A 126 -0.22 -4.19 1.29
C ILE A 126 -1.30 -3.46 0.52
N TYR A 127 -1.89 -4.13 -0.46
CA TYR A 127 -3.11 -3.66 -1.08
C TYR A 127 -4.30 -4.44 -0.51
N ASP A 128 -5.24 -3.71 0.07
CA ASP A 128 -6.49 -4.22 0.62
C ASP A 128 -7.66 -3.90 -0.33
N PHE A 129 -8.51 -4.89 -0.61
CA PHE A 129 -9.62 -4.80 -1.55
C PHE A 129 -10.79 -4.00 -0.94
N LEU A 130 -10.77 -2.68 -1.07
CA LEU A 130 -11.89 -1.80 -0.69
C LEU A 130 -13.03 -1.83 -1.74
N GLN A 131 -14.29 -1.84 -1.27
CA GLN A 131 -15.53 -1.80 -2.08
C GLN A 131 -15.69 -0.54 -2.95
#